data_AF-A0A4P5SVG0-F1
#
_entry.id   AF-A0A4P5SVG0-F1
#
_cell.length_a   1.000
_cell.length_b   1.000
_cell.length_c   1.000
_cell.angle_alpha   90.00
_cell.angle_beta   90.00
_cell.angle_gamma   90.00
#
_symmetry.space_group_name_H-M   'P 1'
#
loop_
_entity.id
_entity.type
_entity.pdbx_description
1 polymer ?
#
loop_
_entity_poly.entity_id
_entity_poly.type
_entity_poly.pdbx_seq_one_letter_code
_entity_poly.pdbx_strand_id
1 'polypeptide(L)' 'MALTQEDGILIHAKALSSRFKKGAAKEAEGYALKLLNSGDNEGHAVWLKVSEQIKKLRKDIKEYKKDDKNIKDKNNS' A
#
# COMPACT_ATOMS: atom_id res chain seq x y z
N MET A 1 21.81 -10.85 -3.09
CA MET A 1 20.58 -10.76 -3.91
C MET A 1 20.43 -9.32 -4.34
N ALA A 2 20.23 -9.06 -5.63
CA ALA A 2 19.87 -7.72 -6.10
C ALA A 2 18.41 -7.44 -5.71
N LEU A 3 18.14 -6.22 -5.22
CA LEU A 3 16.77 -5.78 -4.98
C LEU A 3 16.06 -5.61 -6.32
N THR A 4 14.87 -6.21 -6.44
CA THR A 4 14.02 -6.06 -7.63
C THR A 4 13.21 -4.77 -7.56
N GLN A 5 12.63 -4.36 -8.68
CA GLN A 5 11.74 -3.21 -8.72
C GLN A 5 10.50 -3.45 -7.85
N GLU A 6 10.00 -4.68 -7.82
CA GLU A 6 8.90 -5.14 -6.98
C GLU A 6 9.23 -5.00 -5.49
N ASP A 7 10.46 -5.33 -5.09
CA ASP A 7 10.92 -5.12 -3.71
C ASP A 7 10.93 -3.62 -3.36
N GLY A 8 11.40 -2.78 -4.29
CA GLY A 8 11.38 -1.32 -4.14
C GLY A 8 9.97 -0.76 -3.96
N ILE A 9 9.01 -1.24 -4.77
CA ILE A 9 7.58 -0.90 -4.69
C ILE A 9 7.03 -1.30 -3.32
N LEU A 10 7.32 -2.51 -2.85
CA LEU A 10 6.83 -3.01 -1.58
C LEU A 10 7.39 -2.21 -0.39
N ILE A 11 8.68 -1.88 -0.41
CA ILE A 11 9.33 -1.07 0.63
C ILE A 11 8.67 0.31 0.70
N HIS A 12 8.46 0.97 -0.44
CA HIS A 12 7.79 2.27 -0.50
C HIS A 12 6.34 2.19 -0.02
N ALA A 13 5.60 1.17 -0.43
CA ALA A 13 4.23 0.94 0.01
C ALA A 13 4.13 0.78 1.54
N LYS A 14 5.06 0.02 2.15
CA LYS A 14 5.15 -0.14 3.60
C LYS A 14 5.50 1.17 4.30
N ALA A 15 6.50 1.90 3.81
CA ALA A 15 6.92 3.19 4.37
C ALA A 15 5.78 4.21 4.36
N LEU A 16 5.09 4.36 3.23
CA LEU A 16 3.93 5.26 3.09
C LEU A 16 2.76 4.82 3.97
N SER A 17 2.47 3.52 4.02
CA SER A 17 1.41 2.97 4.87
C SER A 17 1.66 3.27 6.35
N SER A 18 2.91 3.15 6.80
CA SER A 18 3.32 3.50 8.16
C SER A 18 3.14 5.00 8.44
N ARG A 19 3.65 5.86 7.54
CA ARG A 19 3.66 7.32 7.72
C ARG A 19 2.27 7.95 7.63
N PHE A 20 1.51 7.61 6.59
CA PHE A 20 0.26 8.29 6.25
C PHE A 20 -0.98 7.49 6.63
N LYS A 21 -0.83 6.27 7.15
CA LYS A 21 -1.93 5.39 7.60
C LYS A 21 -3.03 5.29 6.55
N LYS A 22 -4.18 5.95 6.78
CA LYS A 22 -5.37 5.96 5.90
C LYS A 22 -5.20 6.84 4.65
N GLY A 23 -4.25 7.77 4.62
CA GLY A 23 -3.96 8.62 3.46
C GLY A 23 -2.96 8.04 2.46
N ALA A 24 -2.20 7.02 2.84
CA ALA A 24 -1.04 6.53 2.08
C ALA A 24 -1.27 6.26 0.57
N ALA A 25 -2.39 5.65 0.19
CA ALA A 25 -2.69 5.39 -1.22
C ALA A 25 -2.94 6.68 -2.02
N LYS A 26 -3.60 7.67 -1.42
CA LYS A 26 -3.83 8.98 -2.05
C LYS A 26 -2.53 9.76 -2.22
N GLU A 27 -1.63 9.66 -1.23
CA GLU A 27 -0.29 10.26 -1.35
C GLU A 27 0.47 9.67 -2.54
N ALA A 28 0.49 8.33 -2.67
CA ALA A 28 1.15 7.66 -3.78
C ALA A 28 0.54 8.05 -5.14
N GLU A 29 -0.79 8.14 -5.24
CA GLU A 29 -1.49 8.63 -6.45
C GLU A 29 -1.12 10.09 -6.77
N GLY A 30 -0.98 10.95 -5.76
CA GLY A 30 -0.53 12.32 -5.92
C GLY A 30 0.89 12.43 -6.48
N TYR A 31 1.82 11.58 -6.02
CA TYR A 31 3.15 11.50 -6.60
C TYR A 31 3.13 10.97 -8.03
N ALA A 32 2.33 9.94 -8.31
CA ALA A 32 2.14 9.44 -9.67
C ALA A 32 1.66 10.55 -10.62
N LEU A 33 0.69 11.36 -10.19
CA LEU A 33 0.18 12.47 -11.01
C LEU A 33 1.23 13.56 -11.25
N LYS A 34 2.05 13.88 -10.25
CA LYS A 34 3.16 14.84 -10.41
C LYS A 34 4.17 14.37 -11.46
N LEU A 35 4.52 13.08 -11.44
CA LEU A 35 5.45 12.49 -12.40
C LEU A 35 4.88 12.49 -13.82
N LEU A 36 3.60 12.13 -13.96
CA LEU A 36 2.89 12.23 -15.24
C LEU A 36 2.94 13.65 -15.80
N ASN A 37 2.65 14.66 -14.96
CA ASN A 37 2.69 16.06 -15.37
C ASN A 37 4.10 16.55 -15.73
N SER A 38 5.15 15.91 -15.20
CA SER A 38 6.54 16.19 -15.57
C SER A 38 7.03 15.41 -16.81
N GLY A 39 6.19 14.55 -17.40
CA GLY A 39 6.54 13.69 -18.54
C GLY A 39 7.23 12.38 -18.17
N ASP A 40 7.39 12.07 -16.89
CA ASP A 40 7.94 10.80 -16.41
C ASP A 40 6.85 9.73 -16.32
N ASN A 41 6.56 9.12 -17.47
CA ASN A 41 5.55 8.07 -17.60
C ASN A 41 5.94 6.78 -16.89
N GLU A 42 7.23 6.45 -16.82
CA GLU A 42 7.72 5.26 -16.14
C GLU A 42 7.59 5.41 -14.62
N GLY A 43 8.05 6.54 -14.08
CA GLY A 43 7.87 6.87 -12.67
C GLY A 43 6.40 6.97 -12.29
N HIS A 44 5.54 7.53 -13.14
CA HIS A 44 4.09 7.51 -12.97
C HIS A 44 3.55 6.08 -12.77
N ALA A 45 3.91 5.16 -13.67
CA ALA A 45 3.46 3.76 -13.61
C ALA A 45 3.97 3.05 -12.35
N VAL A 46 5.21 3.30 -11.93
CA VAL A 46 5.78 2.76 -10.68
C VAL A 46 4.98 3.23 -9.47
N TRP A 47 4.69 4.53 -9.37
CA TRP A 47 3.95 5.08 -8.24
C TRP A 47 2.48 4.65 -8.19
N LEU A 48 1.86 4.36 -9.34
CA LEU A 48 0.56 3.68 -9.37
C LEU A 48 0.64 2.29 -8.75
N LYS A 49 1.65 1.48 -9.10
CA LYS A 49 1.87 0.16 -8.47
C LYS A 49 2.10 0.27 -6.96
N VAL A 50 2.79 1.31 -6.48
CA VAL A 50 2.92 1.58 -5.04
C VAL A 50 1.55 1.81 -4.40
N SER A 51 0.69 2.64 -4.99
CA SER A 51 -0.68 2.85 -4.50
C SER A 51 -1.50 1.56 -4.44
N GLU A 52 -1.43 0.74 -5.49
CA GLU A 52 -2.11 -0.56 -5.52
C GLU A 52 -1.63 -1.49 -4.40
N GLN A 53 -0.32 -1.55 -4.16
CA GLN A 53 0.24 -2.37 -3.11
C GLN A 53 -0.20 -1.89 -1.71
N ILE A 54 -0.30 -0.58 -1.49
CA ILE A 54 -0.86 -0.01 -0.25
C ILE A 54 -2.33 -0.44 -0.07
N LYS A 55 -3.11 -0.44 -1.15
CA LYS A 55 -4.53 -0.87 -1.10
C LYS A 55 -4.63 -2.36 -0.74
N LYS A 56 -3.77 -3.22 -1.30
CA LYS A 56 -3.70 -4.65 -0.95
C LYS A 56 -3.36 -4.84 0.53
N LEU A 57 -2.26 -4.25 1.00
CA LEU A 57 -1.84 -4.33 2.41
C LEU A 57 -2.95 -3.94 3.39
N ARG A 58 -3.78 -2.95 3.05
CA ARG A 58 -4.92 -2.58 3.89
C ARG A 58 -6.08 -3.57 3.87
N LYS A 59 -6.35 -4.21 2.74
CA LYS A 59 -7.38 -5.25 2.66
C LYS A 59 -6.98 -6.41 3.55
N ASP A 60 -5.73 -6.86 3.44
CA ASP A 60 -5.18 -7.93 4.27
C ASP A 60 -5.35 -7.60 5.77
N ILE A 61 -4.94 -6.39 6.19
CA ILE A 61 -5.09 -5.95 7.60
C ILE A 61 -6.57 -5.94 8.05
N LYS A 62 -7.52 -5.59 7.18
CA LYS A 62 -8.95 -5.60 7.53
C LYS A 62 -9.49 -7.01 7.67
N GLU A 63 -9.06 -7.93 6.80
CA GLU A 63 -9.45 -9.34 6.85
C GLU A 63 -8.92 -9.99 8.14
N TYR A 64 -7.62 -9.84 8.44
CA TYR A 64 -7.04 -10.33 9.70
C TYR A 64 -7.77 -9.82 10.96
N LYS A 65 -8.20 -8.55 10.97
CA LYS A 65 -8.94 -7.99 12.11
C LYS A 65 -10.37 -8.53 12.23
N LYS A 66 -11.00 -8.91 11.12
CA LYS A 66 -12.34 -9.51 11.12
C LYS A 66 -12.27 -10.93 11.69
N ASP A 67 -11.23 -11.68 11.33
CA ASP A 67 -11.02 -13.04 11.81
C ASP A 67 -10.66 -13.07 13.31
N ASP A 68 -9.80 -12.16 13.79
CA ASP A 68 -9.45 -12.05 15.22
C ASP A 68 -10.68 -11.76 16.10
N LYS A 69 -11.60 -10.91 15.63
CA LYS A 69 -12.84 -10.61 16.34
C LYS A 69 -13.74 -11.84 16.44
N ASN A 70 -13.88 -12.58 15.34
CA ASN A 70 -14.73 -13.78 15.27
C ASN A 70 -14.20 -14.93 16.15
N ILE A 71 -12.87 -15.00 16.36
CA ILE A 71 -12.25 -15.98 17.26
C ILE A 71 -12.53 -15.61 18.73
N LYS A 72 -12.43 -14.33 19.10
CA LYS A 72 -12.71 -13.87 20.47
C LYS A 72 -14.17 -14.04 20.86
N ASP A 73 -15.10 -13.74 19.94
CA ASP A 73 -16.54 -13.90 20.20
C ASP A 73 -16.93 -15.38 20.42
N LYS A 74 -16.25 -16.33 19.75
CA LYS A 74 -16.46 -17.77 19.93
C LYS A 74 -15.88 -18.34 21.23
N ASN A 75 -14.81 -17.76 21.76
CA ASN A 75 -14.16 -18.25 22.99
C ASN A 75 -14.79 -17.66 24.27
N ASN A 76 -15.69 -16.69 24.14
CA ASN A 76 -16.42 -16.06 25.26
C ASN A 76 -17.92 -16.42 25.28
N SER A 77 -18.38 -17.36 24.45
CA SER A 77 -19.72 -17.97 24.50
C SER A 77 -19.62 -19.41 24.98
#